data_AF-A0A0K1IWG5-F1
#
_entry.id   AF-A0A0K1IWG5-F1
#
_cell.length_a   1.000
_cell.length_b   1.000
_cell.length_c   1.000
_cell.angle_alpha   90.00
_cell.angle_beta   90.00
_cell.angle_gamma   90.00
#
_symmetry.space_group_name_H-M   'P 1'
#
loop_
_entity.id
_entity.type
_entity.pdbx_description
1 polymer ?
#
loop_
_entity_poly.entity_id
_entity_poly.type
_entity_poly.pdbx_seq_one_letter_code
_entity_poly.pdbx_strand_id
1 'polypeptide(L)'
;MVPRKRLAAVVALLLVGVALSQSFAVATSTSAIESTYQAEEVTADSPPGLVASHDSDVVNLDETVNETPQLREPVATAARTGRYSGDIEPEAYMTLSDVNEDAEFAVYDGRYYRFSLNVSGDPVRATIELDPTDWETVSAAASSPASNASADVREAIDEGTVTNSTFVVPGLYERGGAHYLVSPANPGEVIGNFLAIVGGFLFNPIGWAYTVAGLGLLGAFRIHGRARPLDRRTALLVVPGTLVAMWLATTLTNTGSLGMRYVLVPGIGAVTAFGLFAGFCIRRGSWKSLVGWSVALVAVVIAADAVAIGVVGTIFGALGLVVGWFGSLLLLPYGYALAADAEDEVEDGPGAVTAAELGEG
;
A
#
# COMPACT_ATOMS: atom_id res chain seq x y z
N MET A 1 -15.00 25.83 -32.33
CA MET A 1 -16.04 25.05 -31.61
C MET A 1 -15.39 23.85 -30.94
N VAL A 2 -15.57 23.67 -29.63
CA VAL A 2 -15.02 22.52 -28.90
C VAL A 2 -15.79 21.24 -29.29
N PRO A 3 -15.13 20.16 -29.74
CA PRO A 3 -15.82 18.91 -30.06
C PRO A 3 -16.49 18.32 -28.81
N ARG A 4 -17.80 18.07 -28.85
CA ARG A 4 -18.58 17.50 -27.72
C ARG A 4 -17.95 16.25 -27.11
N LYS A 5 -17.31 15.39 -27.93
CA LYS A 5 -16.60 14.19 -27.48
C LYS A 5 -15.42 14.50 -26.54
N ARG A 6 -14.66 15.57 -26.81
CA ARG A 6 -13.51 15.97 -25.97
C ARG A 6 -13.96 16.55 -24.63
N LEU A 7 -15.03 17.34 -24.65
CA LEU A 7 -15.63 17.86 -23.42
C LEU A 7 -16.21 16.73 -22.56
N ALA A 8 -16.92 15.79 -23.17
CA ALA A 8 -17.42 14.60 -22.46
C ALA A 8 -16.30 13.76 -21.83
N ALA A 9 -15.17 13.59 -22.54
CA ALA A 9 -14.01 12.89 -21.98
C ALA A 9 -13.42 13.60 -20.76
N VAL A 10 -13.29 14.94 -20.79
CA VAL A 10 -12.79 15.70 -19.63
C VAL A 10 -13.77 15.68 -18.46
N VAL A 11 -15.08 15.72 -18.72
CA VAL A 11 -16.10 15.54 -17.67
C VAL A 11 -16.03 14.14 -17.07
N ALA A 12 -15.85 13.10 -17.89
CA ALA A 12 -15.66 11.74 -17.40
C ALA A 12 -14.40 11.62 -16.52
N LEU A 13 -13.28 12.21 -16.95
CA LEU A 13 -12.04 12.28 -16.16
C LEU A 13 -12.27 12.98 -14.81
N LEU A 14 -13.01 14.10 -14.80
CA LEU A 14 -13.35 14.81 -13.58
C LEU A 14 -14.22 13.96 -12.65
N LEU A 15 -15.25 13.29 -13.18
CA LEU A 15 -16.12 12.42 -12.37
C LEU A 15 -15.36 11.24 -11.77
N VAL A 16 -14.49 10.60 -12.55
CA VAL A 16 -13.61 9.52 -12.06
C VAL A 16 -12.64 10.07 -11.01
N GLY A 17 -12.04 11.24 -11.24
CA GLY A 17 -11.16 11.89 -10.28
C GLY A 17 -11.86 12.19 -8.95
N VAL A 18 -13.07 12.75 -9.00
CA VAL A 18 -13.87 13.03 -7.80
C VAL A 18 -14.20 11.72 -7.07
N ALA A 19 -14.71 10.71 -7.77
CA ALA A 19 -15.02 9.41 -7.15
C ALA A 19 -13.78 8.77 -6.48
N LEU A 20 -12.63 8.78 -7.16
CA LEU A 20 -11.38 8.24 -6.62
C LEU A 20 -10.82 9.07 -5.46
N SER A 21 -10.94 10.41 -5.50
CA SER A 21 -10.49 11.26 -4.40
C SER A 21 -11.34 11.08 -3.14
N GLN A 22 -12.62 10.73 -3.29
CA GLN A 22 -13.50 10.42 -2.17
C GLN A 22 -13.36 8.97 -1.68
N SER A 23 -12.68 8.09 -2.43
CA SER A 23 -12.60 6.65 -2.09
C SER A 23 -12.02 6.39 -0.70
N PHE A 24 -10.96 7.10 -0.31
CA PHE A 24 -10.38 7.01 1.04
C PHE A 24 -11.31 7.57 2.12
N ALA A 25 -11.98 8.70 1.87
CA ALA A 25 -12.90 9.27 2.83
C ALA A 25 -14.10 8.35 3.05
N VAL A 26 -14.66 7.77 1.99
CA VAL A 26 -15.74 6.77 2.10
C VAL A 26 -15.26 5.52 2.80
N ALA A 27 -14.09 4.98 2.41
CA ALA A 27 -13.52 3.80 3.07
C ALA A 27 -13.35 4.02 4.58
N THR A 28 -12.83 5.18 5.00
CA THR A 28 -12.50 5.47 6.41
C THR A 28 -13.61 6.12 7.23
N SER A 29 -14.69 6.62 6.62
CA SER A 29 -15.79 7.31 7.33
C SER A 29 -16.99 6.43 7.63
N THR A 30 -17.20 5.35 6.86
CA THR A 30 -18.17 4.34 7.25
C THR A 30 -17.55 3.42 8.29
N SER A 31 -18.37 2.91 9.22
CA SER A 31 -18.11 1.81 10.17
C SER A 31 -17.59 0.50 9.52
N ALA A 32 -17.15 0.57 8.26
CA ALA A 32 -16.72 -0.51 7.41
C ALA A 32 -15.26 -0.91 7.62
N ILE A 33 -14.46 -0.12 8.37
CA ILE A 33 -13.11 -0.51 8.80
C ILE A 33 -13.11 -0.77 10.31
N GLU A 34 -14.21 -1.28 10.86
CA GLU A 34 -14.19 -1.84 12.20
C GLU A 34 -13.87 -3.33 12.08
N SER A 35 -12.99 -3.82 12.93
CA SER A 35 -12.70 -5.24 13.07
C SER A 35 -13.08 -5.64 14.49
N THR A 36 -13.85 -6.74 14.60
CA THR A 36 -14.13 -7.33 15.90
C THR A 36 -13.03 -8.30 16.27
N TYR A 37 -12.48 -8.11 17.47
CA TYR A 37 -11.52 -9.01 18.09
C TYR A 37 -12.17 -9.67 19.29
N GLN A 38 -11.81 -10.92 19.52
CA GLN A 38 -12.31 -11.73 20.62
C GLN A 38 -11.14 -12.20 21.47
N ALA A 39 -11.39 -12.35 22.77
CA ALA A 39 -10.45 -12.96 23.70
C ALA A 39 -11.08 -14.24 24.26
N GLU A 40 -10.44 -15.37 23.98
CA GLU A 40 -10.87 -16.67 24.50
C GLU A 40 -9.85 -17.16 25.52
N GLU A 41 -10.31 -17.64 26.68
CA GLU A 41 -9.42 -18.28 27.66
C GLU A 41 -8.93 -19.62 27.10
N VAL A 42 -7.61 -19.82 27.12
CA VAL A 42 -6.96 -21.02 26.59
C VAL A 42 -6.27 -21.77 27.73
N THR A 43 -6.41 -23.09 27.68
CA THR A 43 -5.91 -24.02 28.69
C THR A 43 -5.17 -25.19 28.03
N ALA A 44 -4.58 -26.08 28.82
CA ALA A 44 -3.92 -27.29 28.34
C ALA A 44 -4.82 -28.22 27.50
N ASP A 45 -6.14 -28.15 27.71
CA ASP A 45 -7.13 -28.94 26.96
C ASP A 45 -7.53 -28.27 25.62
N SER A 46 -7.09 -27.03 25.38
CA SER A 46 -7.40 -26.31 24.16
C SER A 46 -6.59 -26.86 22.98
N PRO A 47 -7.16 -26.92 21.76
CA PRO A 47 -6.45 -27.43 20.61
C PRO A 47 -5.16 -26.64 20.33
N PRO A 48 -3.97 -27.28 20.27
CA PRO A 48 -2.71 -26.56 20.06
C PRO A 48 -2.65 -25.71 18.79
N GLY A 49 -3.30 -26.20 17.73
CA GLY A 49 -3.39 -25.48 16.45
C GLY A 49 -4.11 -24.14 16.53
N LEU A 50 -5.01 -23.95 17.52
CA LEU A 50 -5.68 -22.66 17.74
C LEU A 50 -4.65 -21.57 18.10
N VAL A 51 -3.74 -21.90 19.03
CA VAL A 51 -2.69 -20.99 19.49
C VAL A 51 -1.70 -20.70 18.37
N ALA A 52 -1.24 -21.75 17.67
CA ALA A 52 -0.32 -21.62 16.55
C ALA A 52 -0.87 -20.82 15.35
N SER A 53 -2.20 -20.69 15.23
CA SER A 53 -2.82 -19.91 14.15
C SER A 53 -2.86 -18.39 14.42
N HIS A 54 -2.61 -17.99 15.66
CA HIS A 54 -2.84 -16.62 16.12
C HIS A 54 -1.68 -16.01 16.92
N ASP A 55 -0.68 -16.83 17.28
CA ASP A 55 0.53 -16.39 17.96
C ASP A 55 1.75 -16.54 17.04
N SER A 56 2.53 -15.47 16.88
CA SER A 56 3.69 -15.45 15.96
C SER A 56 4.86 -16.31 16.42
N ASP A 57 4.90 -16.66 17.71
CA ASP A 57 6.01 -17.38 18.32
C ASP A 57 5.81 -18.90 18.27
N VAL A 58 4.64 -19.34 17.77
CA VAL A 58 4.25 -20.75 17.63
C VAL A 58 3.87 -21.07 16.18
N VAL A 59 4.69 -21.85 15.48
CA VAL A 59 4.46 -22.20 14.06
C VAL A 59 3.47 -23.35 13.93
N ASN A 60 2.51 -23.23 13.01
CA ASN A 60 1.61 -24.33 12.65
C ASN A 60 2.20 -25.18 11.50
N LEU A 61 2.95 -26.23 11.82
CA LEU A 61 3.57 -27.10 10.82
C LEU A 61 2.56 -27.98 10.07
N ASP A 62 1.38 -28.24 10.65
CA ASP A 62 0.32 -28.96 9.93
C ASP A 62 -0.17 -28.15 8.72
N GLU A 63 -0.28 -26.83 8.87
CA GLU A 63 -0.62 -25.90 7.79
C GLU A 63 0.50 -25.84 6.74
N THR A 64 1.75 -25.66 7.20
CA THR A 64 2.93 -25.64 6.32
C THR A 64 3.06 -26.90 5.47
N VAL A 65 2.82 -28.08 6.06
CA VAL A 65 2.85 -29.38 5.36
C VAL A 65 1.67 -29.55 4.40
N ASN A 66 0.51 -28.97 4.69
CA ASN A 66 -0.64 -29.02 3.81
C ASN A 66 -0.47 -28.15 2.57
N GLU A 67 0.13 -26.97 2.72
CA GLU A 67 0.49 -26.09 1.60
C GLU A 67 1.59 -26.69 0.73
N THR A 68 2.62 -27.29 1.36
CA THR A 68 3.77 -27.88 0.68
C THR A 68 3.93 -29.35 1.07
N PRO A 69 3.24 -30.29 0.38
CA PRO A 69 3.21 -31.70 0.72
C PRO A 69 4.57 -32.40 0.79
N GLN A 70 5.60 -31.86 0.12
CA GLN A 70 6.96 -32.41 0.17
C GLN A 70 7.62 -32.27 1.55
N LEU A 71 7.14 -31.33 2.37
CA LEU A 71 7.60 -31.17 3.76
C LEU A 71 7.03 -32.24 4.70
N ARG A 72 6.05 -33.04 4.26
CA ARG A 72 5.39 -34.04 5.10
C ARG A 72 6.38 -35.04 5.71
N GLU A 73 7.23 -35.66 4.90
CA GLU A 73 8.17 -36.67 5.39
C GLU A 73 9.31 -36.06 6.24
N PRO A 74 9.93 -34.91 5.87
CA PRO A 74 10.87 -34.20 6.74
C PRO A 74 10.30 -33.86 8.12
N VAL A 75 9.13 -33.23 8.17
CA VAL A 75 8.48 -32.81 9.43
C VAL A 75 8.05 -34.02 10.24
N ALA A 76 7.42 -35.04 9.62
CA ALA A 76 7.05 -36.27 10.30
C ALA A 76 8.28 -37.04 10.83
N THR A 77 9.41 -36.97 10.13
CA THR A 77 10.67 -37.54 10.62
C THR A 77 11.15 -36.79 11.84
N ALA A 78 11.27 -35.45 11.77
CA ALA A 78 11.65 -34.64 12.92
C ALA A 78 10.74 -34.89 14.13
N ALA A 79 9.42 -34.97 13.94
CA ALA A 79 8.47 -35.22 15.02
C ALA A 79 8.62 -36.62 15.65
N ARG A 80 9.07 -37.62 14.88
CA ARG A 80 9.29 -39.00 15.38
C ARG A 80 10.66 -39.19 16.03
N THR A 81 11.71 -38.62 15.45
CA THR A 81 13.11 -38.86 15.84
C THR A 81 13.74 -37.71 16.61
N GLY A 82 13.02 -36.60 16.77
CA GLY A 82 13.48 -35.34 17.35
C GLY A 82 14.21 -34.43 16.35
N ARG A 83 14.63 -34.98 15.19
CA ARG A 83 15.43 -34.24 14.21
C ARG A 83 15.34 -34.83 12.82
N TYR A 84 15.16 -33.97 11.84
CA TYR A 84 15.44 -34.22 10.43
C TYR A 84 16.65 -33.38 10.00
N SER A 85 17.54 -33.96 9.20
CA SER A 85 18.60 -33.20 8.52
C SER A 85 18.85 -33.84 7.17
N GLY A 86 18.56 -33.09 6.11
CA GLY A 86 18.59 -33.62 4.75
C GLY A 86 18.35 -32.56 3.70
N ASP A 87 18.56 -32.97 2.45
CA ASP A 87 18.35 -32.11 1.30
C ASP A 87 16.85 -32.01 1.01
N ILE A 88 16.38 -30.81 0.69
CA ILE A 88 14.96 -30.51 0.42
C ILE A 88 14.78 -29.89 -0.97
N GLU A 89 13.56 -29.98 -1.51
CA GLU A 89 13.22 -29.36 -2.79
C GLU A 89 13.23 -27.82 -2.69
N PRO A 90 13.52 -27.09 -3.79
CA PRO A 90 13.49 -25.63 -3.80
C PRO A 90 12.15 -25.01 -3.36
N GLU A 91 11.04 -25.65 -3.68
CA GLU A 91 9.69 -25.22 -3.26
C GLU A 91 9.52 -25.35 -1.74
N ALA A 92 10.00 -26.45 -1.17
CA ALA A 92 10.05 -26.67 0.28
C ALA A 92 10.97 -25.66 0.98
N TYR A 93 12.02 -25.21 0.31
CA TYR A 93 12.90 -24.15 0.81
C TYR A 93 12.20 -22.81 0.91
N MET A 94 11.44 -22.40 -0.12
CA MET A 94 10.70 -21.13 -0.07
C MET A 94 9.69 -21.14 1.08
N THR A 95 8.93 -22.23 1.24
CA THR A 95 7.96 -22.35 2.34
C THR A 95 8.64 -22.33 3.71
N LEU A 96 9.74 -23.07 3.89
CA LEU A 96 10.46 -23.07 5.17
C LEU A 96 11.20 -21.76 5.44
N SER A 97 11.65 -21.04 4.41
CA SER A 97 12.27 -19.72 4.59
C SER A 97 11.25 -18.65 4.97
N ASP A 98 9.97 -18.87 4.70
CA ASP A 98 8.88 -17.99 5.10
C ASP A 98 8.39 -18.27 6.54
N VAL A 99 8.82 -19.38 7.14
CA VAL A 99 8.58 -19.65 8.56
C VAL A 99 9.35 -18.62 9.40
N ASN A 100 8.68 -18.04 10.40
CA ASN A 100 9.27 -17.06 11.28
C ASN A 100 10.56 -17.60 11.93
N GLU A 101 11.71 -17.00 11.62
CA GLU A 101 13.03 -17.40 12.13
C GLU A 101 13.12 -17.25 13.66
N ASP A 102 12.30 -16.38 14.24
CA ASP A 102 12.27 -16.12 15.68
C ASP A 102 11.33 -17.07 16.44
N ALA A 103 10.60 -17.95 15.75
CA ALA A 103 9.65 -18.85 16.42
C ALA A 103 10.36 -19.94 17.22
N GLU A 104 10.07 -20.00 18.53
CA GLU A 104 10.67 -20.99 19.45
C GLU A 104 9.84 -22.28 19.54
N PHE A 105 8.57 -22.24 19.14
CA PHE A 105 7.66 -23.38 19.27
C PHE A 105 6.98 -23.73 17.95
N ALA A 106 6.53 -24.97 17.85
CA ALA A 106 5.73 -25.44 16.73
C ALA A 106 4.64 -26.40 17.19
N VAL A 107 3.57 -26.48 16.39
CA VAL A 107 2.52 -27.48 16.51
C VAL A 107 2.54 -28.38 15.29
N TYR A 108 2.52 -29.69 15.53
CA TYR A 108 2.39 -30.71 14.50
C TYR A 108 1.60 -31.90 15.03
N ASP A 109 0.66 -32.43 14.25
CA ASP A 109 -0.22 -33.56 14.64
C ASP A 109 -0.89 -33.33 16.02
N GLY A 110 -1.29 -32.08 16.27
CA GLY A 110 -1.97 -31.67 17.51
C GLY A 110 -1.11 -31.70 18.77
N ARG A 111 0.22 -31.60 18.66
CA ARG A 111 1.16 -31.56 19.80
C ARG A 111 2.12 -30.39 19.71
N TYR A 112 2.54 -29.88 20.86
CA TYR A 112 3.56 -28.84 20.96
C TYR A 112 4.98 -29.42 20.92
N TYR A 113 5.86 -28.69 20.25
CA TYR A 113 7.28 -28.95 20.18
C TYR A 113 8.05 -27.65 20.40
N ARG A 114 9.19 -27.73 21.08
CA ARG A 114 10.24 -26.71 20.91
C ARG A 114 10.84 -26.90 19.52
N PHE A 115 10.93 -25.80 18.80
CA PHE A 115 11.21 -25.78 17.38
C PHE A 115 12.55 -25.09 17.11
N SER A 116 13.31 -25.65 16.19
CA SER A 116 14.45 -24.98 15.59
C SER A 116 14.56 -25.38 14.13
N LEU A 117 14.73 -24.37 13.28
CA LEU A 117 14.86 -24.53 11.85
C LEU A 117 16.16 -23.87 11.40
N ASN A 118 16.97 -24.64 10.68
CA ASN A 118 18.14 -24.11 10.01
C ASN A 118 18.13 -24.56 8.56
N VAL A 119 18.06 -23.59 7.66
CA VAL A 119 18.05 -23.81 6.23
C VAL A 119 19.31 -23.20 5.63
N SER A 120 20.11 -24.03 4.97
CA SER A 120 21.41 -23.65 4.41
C SER A 120 21.46 -23.93 2.90
N GLY A 121 22.16 -23.05 2.17
CA GLY A 121 22.21 -23.06 0.72
C GLY A 121 23.28 -23.98 0.09
N ASP A 122 22.98 -24.38 -1.15
CA ASP A 122 23.72 -25.17 -2.15
C ASP A 122 24.67 -26.31 -1.69
N PRO A 123 24.18 -27.58 -1.63
CA PRO A 123 22.79 -27.98 -1.86
C PRO A 123 21.85 -27.47 -0.77
N VAL A 124 20.60 -27.24 -1.13
CA VAL A 124 19.56 -26.76 -0.21
C VAL A 124 19.29 -27.83 0.85
N ARG A 125 19.77 -27.57 2.06
CA ARG A 125 19.68 -28.49 3.19
C ARG A 125 18.90 -27.85 4.33
N ALA A 126 17.90 -28.56 4.83
CA ALA A 126 17.17 -28.18 6.02
C ALA A 126 17.52 -29.09 7.19
N THR A 127 17.67 -28.48 8.35
CA THR A 127 17.67 -29.15 9.64
C THR A 127 16.44 -28.68 10.39
N ILE A 128 15.54 -29.61 10.71
CA ILE A 128 14.32 -29.37 11.47
C ILE A 128 14.46 -30.13 12.78
N GLU A 129 14.41 -29.44 13.90
CA GLU A 129 14.43 -30.04 15.24
C GLU A 129 13.08 -29.82 15.92
N LEU A 130 12.52 -30.90 16.46
CA LEU A 130 11.23 -30.92 17.14
C LEU A 130 11.36 -31.71 18.45
N ASP A 131 11.47 -31.00 19.56
CA ASP A 131 11.54 -31.60 20.89
C ASP A 131 10.17 -31.49 21.57
N PRO A 132 9.47 -32.59 21.89
CA PRO A 132 8.14 -32.54 22.51
C PRO A 132 8.10 -31.64 23.75
N THR A 133 7.09 -30.79 23.86
CA THR A 133 6.89 -29.91 25.01
C THR A 133 5.41 -29.86 25.42
N ASP A 134 5.13 -29.19 26.54
CA ASP A 134 3.79 -29.07 27.12
C ASP A 134 3.25 -27.65 26.99
N TRP A 135 1.94 -27.53 27.23
CA TRP A 135 1.22 -26.26 27.19
C TRP A 135 1.82 -25.25 28.17
N GLU A 136 2.16 -25.68 29.39
CA GLU A 136 2.66 -24.81 30.44
C GLU A 136 3.98 -24.14 30.04
N THR A 137 4.86 -24.86 29.36
CA THR A 137 6.11 -24.32 28.84
C THR A 137 5.85 -23.32 27.71
N VAL A 138 4.97 -23.65 26.76
CA VAL A 138 4.64 -22.79 25.63
C VAL A 138 3.94 -21.52 26.09
N SER A 139 2.91 -21.64 26.94
CA SER A 139 2.13 -20.51 27.41
C SER A 139 2.99 -19.56 28.23
N ALA A 140 3.89 -20.06 29.07
CA ALA A 140 4.78 -19.21 29.86
C ALA A 140 5.80 -18.44 29.00
N ALA A 141 6.19 -18.98 27.85
CA ALA A 141 7.18 -18.36 26.97
C ALA A 141 6.56 -17.42 25.92
N ALA A 142 5.45 -17.82 25.31
CA ALA A 142 4.78 -17.04 24.26
C ALA A 142 3.87 -15.93 24.81
N SER A 143 3.38 -16.06 26.04
CA SER A 143 2.40 -15.09 26.56
C SER A 143 3.03 -13.75 26.88
N SER A 144 2.39 -12.68 26.38
CA SER A 144 2.70 -11.31 26.76
C SER A 144 1.84 -10.85 27.95
N PRO A 145 2.40 -10.12 28.94
CA PRO A 145 1.60 -9.58 30.03
C PRO A 145 0.53 -8.61 29.50
N ALA A 146 -0.74 -8.85 29.81
CA ALA A 146 -1.85 -8.00 29.35
C ALA A 146 -1.72 -6.53 29.81
N SER A 147 -0.99 -6.27 30.91
CA SER A 147 -0.69 -4.91 31.38
C SER A 147 0.14 -4.08 30.40
N ASN A 148 0.93 -4.75 29.55
CA ASN A 148 1.76 -4.11 28.53
C ASN A 148 1.05 -4.02 27.17
N ALA A 149 -0.12 -4.65 27.05
CA ALA A 149 -0.89 -4.67 25.81
C ALA A 149 -1.68 -3.36 25.61
N SER A 150 -2.19 -3.17 24.38
CA SER A 150 -3.01 -2.00 24.04
C SER A 150 -4.27 -1.92 24.91
N ALA A 151 -4.92 -0.76 24.93
CA ALA A 151 -6.21 -0.62 25.61
C ALA A 151 -7.25 -1.60 25.04
N ASP A 152 -7.25 -1.77 23.72
CA ASP A 152 -8.19 -2.66 23.01
C ASP A 152 -7.99 -4.13 23.38
N VAL A 153 -6.74 -4.61 23.51
CA VAL A 153 -6.47 -5.98 23.98
C VAL A 153 -7.02 -6.18 25.39
N ARG A 154 -6.78 -5.21 26.28
CA ARG A 154 -7.25 -5.29 27.67
C ARG A 154 -8.77 -5.29 27.74
N GLU A 155 -9.43 -4.47 26.93
CA GLU A 155 -10.88 -4.43 26.79
C GLU A 155 -11.42 -5.74 26.23
N ALA A 156 -10.80 -6.29 25.18
CA ALA A 156 -11.18 -7.60 24.64
C ALA A 156 -11.10 -8.70 25.70
N ILE A 157 -10.03 -8.72 26.52
CA ILE A 157 -9.87 -9.69 27.61
C ILE A 157 -10.92 -9.46 28.72
N ASP A 158 -11.24 -8.20 29.05
CA ASP A 158 -12.17 -7.89 30.14
C ASP A 158 -13.65 -8.08 29.75
N GLU A 159 -14.01 -7.80 28.48
CA GLU A 159 -15.40 -7.85 27.98
C GLU A 159 -15.68 -9.07 27.08
N GLY A 160 -14.65 -9.84 26.74
CA GLY A 160 -14.69 -10.99 25.82
C GLY A 160 -14.56 -10.63 24.35
N THR A 161 -14.95 -9.41 23.97
CA THR A 161 -14.80 -8.89 22.59
C THR A 161 -14.60 -7.39 22.59
N VAL A 162 -13.90 -6.88 21.57
CA VAL A 162 -13.80 -5.43 21.29
C VAL A 162 -14.02 -5.20 19.81
N THR A 163 -14.70 -4.11 19.45
CA THR A 163 -14.84 -3.68 18.05
C THR A 163 -14.19 -2.32 17.91
N ASN A 164 -13.12 -2.25 17.11
CA ASN A 164 -12.39 -1.00 16.91
C ASN A 164 -11.91 -0.86 15.46
N SER A 165 -11.65 0.38 15.08
CA SER A 165 -11.05 0.81 13.82
C SER A 165 -9.53 0.67 13.74
N THR A 166 -8.89 0.23 14.84
CA THR A 166 -7.44 0.03 14.93
C THR A 166 -7.12 -1.46 14.92
N PHE A 167 -6.03 -1.83 14.24
CA PHE A 167 -5.54 -3.20 14.25
C PHE A 167 -5.07 -3.59 15.65
N VAL A 168 -5.66 -4.64 16.20
CA VAL A 168 -5.21 -5.28 17.44
C VAL A 168 -4.20 -6.37 17.07
N VAL A 169 -3.09 -6.43 17.81
CA VAL A 169 -2.05 -7.46 17.62
C VAL A 169 -2.59 -8.79 18.18
N PRO A 170 -2.85 -9.79 17.33
CA PRO A 170 -3.24 -11.12 17.79
C PRO A 170 -2.10 -11.76 18.57
N GLY A 171 -2.44 -12.63 19.51
CA GLY A 171 -1.45 -13.37 20.28
C GLY A 171 -1.98 -13.83 21.63
N LEU A 172 -1.12 -14.53 22.36
CA LEU A 172 -1.41 -15.03 23.68
C LEU A 172 -1.05 -14.00 24.76
N TYR A 173 -2.00 -13.72 25.66
CA TYR A 173 -1.84 -12.73 26.72
C TYR A 173 -2.13 -13.33 28.10
N GLU A 174 -1.27 -13.02 29.07
CA GLU A 174 -1.46 -13.45 30.45
C GLU A 174 -2.17 -12.35 31.27
N ARG A 175 -3.25 -12.73 31.97
CA ARG A 175 -3.92 -11.87 32.95
C ARG A 175 -4.47 -12.68 34.12
N GLY A 176 -4.05 -12.32 35.33
CA GLY A 176 -4.59 -12.90 36.56
C GLY A 176 -4.31 -14.40 36.72
N GLY A 177 -3.23 -14.91 36.11
CA GLY A 177 -2.88 -16.34 36.12
C GLY A 177 -3.64 -17.19 35.10
N ALA A 178 -4.46 -16.57 34.25
CA ALA A 178 -5.09 -17.20 33.10
C ALA A 178 -4.47 -16.67 31.80
N HIS A 179 -4.56 -17.47 30.73
CA HIS A 179 -4.06 -17.13 29.41
C HIS A 179 -5.22 -16.90 28.46
N TYR A 180 -5.19 -15.80 27.72
CA TYR A 180 -6.23 -15.39 26.79
C TYR A 180 -5.63 -15.27 25.40
N LEU A 181 -6.18 -16.00 24.45
CA LEU A 181 -5.84 -15.85 23.04
C LEU A 181 -6.72 -14.76 22.46
N VAL A 182 -6.07 -13.68 22.03
CA VAL A 182 -6.74 -12.58 21.35
C VAL A 182 -6.58 -12.77 19.85
N SER A 183 -7.69 -12.88 19.14
CA SER A 183 -7.71 -13.11 17.71
C SER A 183 -8.84 -12.34 17.03
N PRO A 184 -8.75 -12.06 15.72
CA PRO A 184 -9.85 -11.46 14.99
C PRO A 184 -11.00 -12.46 14.86
N ALA A 185 -12.23 -12.03 15.19
CA ALA A 185 -13.42 -12.87 15.04
C ALA A 185 -13.67 -13.24 13.56
N ASN A 186 -13.25 -12.37 12.64
CA ASN A 186 -13.27 -12.62 11.20
C ASN A 186 -11.95 -12.16 10.54
N PRO A 187 -11.02 -13.09 10.25
CA PRO A 187 -9.75 -12.76 9.58
C PRO A 187 -9.95 -12.07 8.21
N GLY A 188 -11.05 -12.40 7.52
CA GLY A 188 -11.39 -11.81 6.23
C GLY A 188 -11.73 -10.32 6.32
N GLU A 189 -12.31 -9.87 7.44
CA GLU A 189 -12.56 -8.45 7.70
C GLU A 189 -11.25 -7.70 7.93
N VAL A 190 -10.30 -8.27 8.68
CA VAL A 190 -8.99 -7.65 8.89
C VAL A 190 -8.24 -7.48 7.57
N ILE A 191 -8.20 -8.52 6.73
CA ILE A 191 -7.57 -8.46 5.41
C ILE A 191 -8.30 -7.47 4.50
N GLY A 192 -9.63 -7.50 4.48
CA GLY A 192 -10.45 -6.56 3.71
C GLY A 192 -10.21 -5.10 4.11
N ASN A 193 -10.16 -4.83 5.41
CA ASN A 193 -9.88 -3.53 6.00
C ASN A 193 -8.48 -3.06 5.66
N PHE A 194 -7.47 -3.94 5.74
CA PHE A 194 -6.12 -3.66 5.31
C PHE A 194 -6.05 -3.30 3.82
N LEU A 195 -6.66 -4.11 2.95
CA LEU A 195 -6.72 -3.84 1.51
C LEU A 195 -7.49 -2.56 1.18
N ALA A 196 -8.54 -2.23 1.94
CA ALA A 196 -9.30 -1.00 1.79
C ALA A 196 -8.47 0.23 2.20
N ILE A 197 -7.70 0.15 3.29
CA ILE A 197 -6.77 1.20 3.71
C ILE A 197 -5.69 1.41 2.66
N VAL A 198 -5.03 0.32 2.21
CA VAL A 198 -4.00 0.37 1.18
C VAL A 198 -4.59 0.91 -0.13
N GLY A 199 -5.72 0.37 -0.58
CA GLY A 199 -6.41 0.82 -1.78
C GLY A 199 -6.77 2.30 -1.71
N GLY A 200 -7.43 2.73 -0.64
CA GLY A 200 -7.78 4.15 -0.44
C GLY A 200 -6.54 5.05 -0.41
N PHE A 201 -5.47 4.62 0.26
CA PHE A 201 -4.20 5.36 0.31
C PHE A 201 -3.57 5.53 -1.08
N LEU A 202 -3.70 4.54 -1.96
CA LEU A 202 -3.14 4.58 -3.31
C LEU A 202 -4.05 5.30 -4.31
N PHE A 203 -5.37 5.16 -4.21
CA PHE A 203 -6.34 5.73 -5.16
C PHE A 203 -6.68 7.21 -4.87
N ASN A 204 -6.65 7.63 -3.61
CA ASN A 204 -6.89 9.02 -3.24
C ASN A 204 -5.96 10.03 -3.94
N PRO A 205 -4.62 9.88 -3.90
CA PRO A 205 -3.71 10.80 -4.57
C PRO A 205 -3.89 10.80 -6.09
N ILE A 206 -4.21 9.65 -6.69
CA ILE A 206 -4.52 9.53 -8.11
C ILE A 206 -5.80 10.31 -8.46
N GLY A 207 -6.85 10.17 -7.65
CA GLY A 207 -8.12 10.88 -7.82
C GLY A 207 -7.97 12.39 -7.77
N TRP A 208 -7.15 12.92 -6.86
CA TRP A 208 -6.84 14.35 -6.80
C TRP A 208 -6.13 14.84 -8.07
N ALA A 209 -5.14 14.10 -8.55
CA ALA A 209 -4.46 14.43 -9.80
C ALA A 209 -5.44 14.50 -10.99
N TYR A 210 -6.37 13.55 -11.09
CA TYR A 210 -7.38 13.54 -12.16
C TYR A 210 -8.39 14.68 -12.01
N THR A 211 -8.78 15.00 -10.78
CA THR A 211 -9.70 16.10 -10.50
C THR A 211 -9.09 17.44 -10.91
N VAL A 212 -7.85 17.70 -10.49
CA VAL A 212 -7.14 18.94 -10.82
C VAL A 212 -6.85 19.03 -12.31
N ALA A 213 -6.44 17.92 -12.95
CA ALA A 213 -6.26 17.86 -14.40
C ALA A 213 -7.57 18.17 -15.14
N GLY A 214 -8.68 17.56 -14.72
CA GLY A 214 -10.00 17.78 -15.29
C GLY A 214 -10.45 19.24 -15.16
N LEU A 215 -10.31 19.85 -13.99
CA LEU A 215 -10.62 21.26 -13.75
C LEU A 215 -9.73 22.19 -14.59
N GLY A 216 -8.43 21.91 -14.65
CA GLY A 216 -7.47 22.68 -15.46
C GLY A 216 -7.81 22.64 -16.95
N LEU A 217 -8.17 21.46 -17.48
CA LEU A 217 -8.59 21.28 -18.86
C LEU A 217 -9.92 21.98 -19.16
N LEU A 218 -10.90 21.91 -18.25
CA LEU A 218 -12.18 22.64 -18.39
C LEU A 218 -11.95 24.16 -18.39
N GLY A 219 -11.11 24.66 -17.49
CA GLY A 219 -10.71 26.07 -17.46
C GLY A 219 -10.04 26.49 -18.76
N ALA A 220 -9.12 25.67 -19.27
CA ALA A 220 -8.41 25.93 -20.51
C ALA A 220 -9.37 25.98 -21.72
N PHE A 221 -10.34 25.07 -21.81
CA PHE A 221 -11.39 25.12 -22.84
C PHE A 221 -12.23 26.39 -22.77
N ARG A 222 -12.53 26.87 -21.56
CA ARG A 222 -13.33 28.08 -21.36
C ARG A 222 -12.58 29.35 -21.75
N ILE A 223 -11.28 29.42 -21.43
CA ILE A 223 -10.45 30.61 -21.66
C ILE A 223 -10.03 30.71 -23.14
N HIS A 224 -9.55 29.62 -23.73
CA HIS A 224 -8.94 29.67 -25.06
C HIS A 224 -9.95 29.37 -26.19
N GLY A 225 -11.07 28.70 -25.93
CA GLY A 225 -12.09 28.37 -26.95
C GLY A 225 -11.62 27.45 -28.08
N ARG A 226 -10.36 26.99 -28.06
CA ARG A 226 -9.71 26.12 -29.05
C ARG A 226 -10.09 24.66 -28.82
N ALA A 227 -10.04 23.85 -29.89
CA ALA A 227 -10.34 22.42 -29.81
C ALA A 227 -9.25 21.64 -29.05
N ARG A 228 -8.04 22.17 -28.94
CA ARG A 228 -6.87 21.63 -28.22
C ARG A 228 -6.30 22.74 -27.32
N PRO A 229 -6.75 22.82 -26.06
CA PRO A 229 -6.47 23.96 -25.20
C PRO A 229 -5.21 23.78 -24.33
N LEU A 230 -4.49 22.67 -24.49
CA LEU A 230 -3.41 22.30 -23.58
C LEU A 230 -2.05 22.77 -24.13
N ASP A 231 -1.58 23.88 -23.61
CA ASP A 231 -0.23 24.40 -23.86
C ASP A 231 0.78 23.89 -22.82
N ARG A 232 2.08 24.08 -23.10
CA ARG A 232 3.15 23.59 -22.22
C ARG A 232 3.00 24.06 -20.76
N ARG A 233 2.63 25.33 -20.57
CA ARG A 233 2.45 25.94 -19.23
C ARG A 233 1.29 25.29 -18.49
N THR A 234 0.14 25.16 -19.15
CA THR A 234 -1.07 24.56 -18.57
C THR A 234 -0.84 23.09 -18.22
N ALA A 235 -0.15 22.34 -19.08
CA ALA A 235 0.20 20.94 -18.81
C ALA A 235 1.13 20.78 -17.60
N LEU A 236 2.12 21.67 -17.45
CA LEU A 236 3.05 21.64 -16.33
C LEU A 236 2.41 22.12 -15.01
N LEU A 237 1.52 23.11 -15.06
CA LEU A 237 0.86 23.70 -13.89
C LEU A 237 -0.05 22.73 -13.13
N VAL A 238 -0.51 21.64 -13.75
CA VAL A 238 -1.33 20.61 -13.09
C VAL A 238 -0.56 19.93 -11.96
N VAL A 239 0.76 19.76 -12.09
CA VAL A 239 1.60 19.12 -11.06
C VAL A 239 1.62 19.93 -9.74
N PRO A 240 2.05 21.20 -9.71
CA PRO A 240 1.99 22.01 -8.48
C PRO A 240 0.54 22.30 -8.06
N GLY A 241 -0.42 22.41 -8.98
CA GLY A 241 -1.83 22.56 -8.64
C GLY A 241 -2.37 21.36 -7.85
N THR A 242 -1.94 20.14 -8.22
CA THR A 242 -2.29 18.90 -7.51
C THR A 242 -1.70 18.89 -6.10
N LEU A 243 -0.42 19.25 -5.95
CA LEU A 243 0.21 19.38 -4.64
C LEU A 243 -0.53 20.35 -3.73
N VAL A 244 -0.87 21.55 -4.22
CA VAL A 244 -1.60 22.57 -3.44
C VAL A 244 -2.99 22.07 -3.05
N ALA A 245 -3.74 21.47 -3.98
CA ALA A 245 -5.06 20.93 -3.71
C ALA A 245 -5.01 19.84 -2.62
N MET A 246 -4.02 18.95 -2.70
CA MET A 246 -3.84 17.88 -1.73
C MET A 246 -3.38 18.40 -0.38
N TRP A 247 -2.46 19.37 -0.32
CA TRP A 247 -2.09 20.01 0.95
C TRP A 247 -3.29 20.69 1.62
N LEU A 248 -4.13 21.38 0.85
CA LEU A 248 -5.38 21.96 1.37
C LEU A 248 -6.38 20.89 1.85
N ALA A 249 -6.54 19.80 1.11
CA ALA A 249 -7.39 18.70 1.53
C ALA A 249 -6.88 18.04 2.83
N THR A 250 -5.57 17.86 2.93
CA THR A 250 -4.88 17.33 4.11
C THR A 250 -5.03 18.24 5.31
N THR A 251 -4.88 19.56 5.17
CA THR A 251 -5.05 20.49 6.30
C THR A 251 -6.47 20.46 6.87
N LEU A 252 -7.48 20.23 6.02
CA LEU A 252 -8.88 20.18 6.41
C LEU A 252 -9.31 18.87 7.08
N THR A 253 -8.69 17.73 6.71
CA THR A 253 -9.11 16.38 7.15
C THR A 253 -8.34 15.85 8.37
N ASN A 254 -7.25 16.51 8.75
CA ASN A 254 -6.45 16.32 9.97
C ASN A 254 -6.16 14.89 10.57
N THR A 255 -5.96 13.84 9.78
CA THR A 255 -5.61 12.47 10.27
C THR A 255 -4.25 11.92 9.78
N GLY A 256 -3.34 11.54 10.69
CA GLY A 256 -2.12 10.75 10.41
C GLY A 256 -0.76 11.47 10.54
N SER A 257 0.34 10.79 10.18
CA SER A 257 1.73 11.29 10.25
C SER A 257 2.02 12.46 9.28
N LEU A 258 2.68 13.52 9.76
CA LEU A 258 3.02 14.70 8.96
C LEU A 258 3.83 14.37 7.70
N GLY A 259 4.80 13.46 7.79
CA GLY A 259 5.63 13.07 6.65
C GLY A 259 4.81 12.40 5.54
N MET A 260 3.93 11.46 5.89
CA MET A 260 3.05 10.81 4.90
C MET A 260 2.09 11.80 4.24
N ARG A 261 1.54 12.72 5.05
CA ARG A 261 0.46 13.64 4.66
C ARG A 261 0.91 14.76 3.75
N TYR A 262 2.11 15.30 3.96
CA TYR A 262 2.60 16.46 3.22
C TYR A 262 3.63 16.11 2.16
N VAL A 263 4.24 14.92 2.23
CA VAL A 263 5.33 14.52 1.32
C VAL A 263 4.95 13.31 0.50
N LEU A 264 4.72 12.16 1.14
CA LEU A 264 4.57 10.90 0.42
C LEU A 264 3.28 10.86 -0.43
N VAL A 265 2.13 11.11 0.17
CA VAL A 265 0.83 11.07 -0.53
C VAL A 265 0.75 12.14 -1.63
N PRO A 266 1.10 13.42 -1.38
CA PRO A 266 1.18 14.43 -2.45
C PRO A 266 2.20 14.09 -3.55
N GLY A 267 3.31 13.44 -3.22
CA GLY A 267 4.29 12.95 -4.19
C GLY A 267 3.68 12.00 -5.22
N ILE A 268 2.88 11.02 -4.77
CA ILE A 268 2.14 10.10 -5.65
C ILE A 268 1.21 10.86 -6.60
N GLY A 269 0.49 11.86 -6.07
CA GLY A 269 -0.40 12.72 -6.85
C GLY A 269 0.34 13.55 -7.90
N ALA A 270 1.49 14.13 -7.54
CA ALA A 270 2.34 14.89 -8.46
C ALA A 270 2.88 14.02 -9.60
N VAL A 271 3.33 12.80 -9.29
CA VAL A 271 3.81 11.82 -10.28
C VAL A 271 2.68 11.39 -11.21
N THR A 272 1.48 11.17 -10.67
CA THR A 272 0.28 10.88 -11.46
C THR A 272 -0.03 12.05 -12.41
N ALA A 273 -0.11 13.27 -11.87
CA ALA A 273 -0.41 14.50 -12.63
C ALA A 273 0.59 14.75 -13.77
N PHE A 274 1.86 14.36 -13.59
CA PHE A 274 2.89 14.47 -14.61
C PHE A 274 2.55 13.72 -15.90
N GLY A 275 1.68 12.69 -15.84
CA GLY A 275 1.19 11.98 -17.03
C GLY A 275 0.58 12.89 -18.09
N LEU A 276 -0.10 13.97 -17.68
CA LEU A 276 -0.67 14.95 -18.61
C LEU A 276 0.43 15.69 -19.40
N PHE A 277 1.49 16.13 -18.69
CA PHE A 277 2.65 16.76 -19.31
C PHE A 277 3.44 15.78 -20.18
N ALA A 278 3.57 14.52 -19.74
CA ALA A 278 4.22 13.48 -20.51
C ALA A 278 3.51 13.25 -21.86
N GLY A 279 2.18 13.14 -21.85
CA GLY A 279 1.37 13.03 -23.06
C GLY A 279 1.55 14.22 -24.02
N PHE A 280 1.59 15.44 -23.48
CA PHE A 280 1.89 16.65 -24.25
C PHE A 280 3.28 16.56 -24.91
N CYS A 281 4.32 16.19 -24.15
CA CYS A 281 5.68 16.07 -24.68
C CYS A 281 5.81 14.99 -25.77
N ILE A 282 5.14 13.85 -25.61
CA ILE A 282 5.12 12.77 -26.60
C ILE A 282 4.48 13.26 -27.91
N ARG A 283 3.34 13.98 -27.82
CA ARG A 283 2.68 14.56 -29.01
C ARG A 283 3.57 15.55 -29.75
N ARG A 284 4.37 16.33 -29.01
CA ARG A 284 5.27 17.37 -29.54
C ARG A 284 6.65 16.83 -29.95
N GLY A 285 6.94 15.54 -29.72
CA GLY A 285 8.26 14.95 -29.97
C GLY A 285 9.38 15.52 -29.08
N SER A 286 9.03 16.16 -27.96
CA SER A 286 9.99 16.88 -27.09
C SER A 286 10.65 15.95 -26.07
N TRP A 287 11.32 14.90 -26.54
CA TRP A 287 11.90 13.83 -25.72
C TRP A 287 12.91 14.32 -24.67
N LYS A 288 13.72 15.34 -25.00
CA LYS A 288 14.69 15.93 -24.04
C LYS A 288 13.98 16.54 -22.83
N SER A 289 12.87 17.24 -23.06
CA SER A 289 12.07 17.83 -21.98
C SER A 289 11.39 16.74 -21.15
N LEU A 290 10.88 15.68 -21.78
CA LEU A 290 10.26 14.55 -21.09
C LEU A 290 11.27 13.88 -20.14
N VAL A 291 12.43 13.47 -20.65
CA VAL A 291 13.46 12.80 -19.85
C VAL A 291 13.97 13.71 -18.73
N GLY A 292 14.26 14.98 -19.03
CA GLY A 292 14.77 15.93 -18.04
C GLY A 292 13.79 16.14 -16.88
N TRP A 293 12.51 16.35 -17.17
CA TRP A 293 11.50 16.54 -16.13
C TRP A 293 11.16 15.26 -15.38
N SER A 294 11.14 14.10 -16.03
CA SER A 294 10.95 12.81 -15.35
C SER A 294 12.06 12.54 -14.33
N VAL A 295 13.33 12.74 -14.72
CA VAL A 295 14.47 12.54 -13.82
C VAL A 295 14.42 13.54 -12.66
N ALA A 296 14.12 14.82 -12.94
CA ALA A 296 13.96 15.83 -11.90
C ALA A 296 12.85 15.48 -10.92
N LEU A 297 11.70 15.01 -11.41
CA LEU A 297 10.56 14.63 -10.57
C LEU A 297 10.89 13.46 -9.66
N VAL A 298 11.49 12.40 -10.21
CA VAL A 298 11.92 11.22 -9.42
C VAL A 298 12.93 11.64 -8.36
N ALA A 299 13.94 12.44 -8.72
CA ALA A 299 14.94 12.92 -7.77
C ALA A 299 14.32 13.75 -6.64
N VAL A 300 13.37 14.64 -6.95
CA VAL A 300 12.68 15.47 -5.96
C VAL A 300 11.82 14.64 -5.03
N VAL A 301 11.03 13.69 -5.55
CA VAL A 301 10.16 12.84 -4.72
C VAL A 301 11.00 12.01 -3.76
N ILE A 302 12.01 11.29 -4.27
CA ILE A 302 12.89 10.46 -3.44
C ILE A 302 13.64 11.28 -2.40
N ALA A 303 14.19 12.45 -2.79
CA ALA A 303 14.89 13.31 -1.85
C ALA A 303 13.95 13.86 -0.77
N ALA A 304 12.73 14.26 -1.13
CA ALA A 304 11.75 14.77 -0.18
C ALA A 304 11.30 13.68 0.80
N ASP A 305 11.02 12.46 0.32
CA ASP A 305 10.63 11.32 1.16
C ASP A 305 11.77 10.91 2.12
N ALA A 306 13.01 10.87 1.62
CA ALA A 306 14.19 10.58 2.43
C ALA A 306 14.42 11.63 3.53
N VAL A 307 14.21 12.92 3.23
CA VAL A 307 14.35 14.01 4.22
C VAL A 307 13.23 13.98 5.25
N ALA A 308 11.99 13.70 4.83
CA ALA A 308 10.83 13.80 5.70
C ALA A 308 10.59 12.56 6.57
N ILE A 309 10.95 11.37 6.09
CA ILE A 309 10.59 10.08 6.71
C ILE A 309 11.84 9.19 6.92
N GLY A 310 12.99 9.54 6.35
CA GLY A 310 14.23 8.75 6.48
C GLY A 310 14.27 7.54 5.53
N VAL A 311 15.05 6.52 5.88
CA VAL A 311 15.27 5.32 5.03
C VAL A 311 13.96 4.59 4.72
N VAL A 312 13.08 4.45 5.71
CA VAL A 312 11.73 3.87 5.54
C VAL A 312 10.92 4.68 4.54
N GLY A 313 11.05 6.01 4.60
CA GLY A 313 10.49 6.95 3.63
C GLY A 313 10.89 6.66 2.20
N THR A 314 12.17 6.42 1.96
CA THR A 314 12.71 6.13 0.63
C THR A 314 12.09 4.87 0.00
N ILE A 315 11.86 3.83 0.81
CA ILE A 315 11.23 2.57 0.36
C ILE A 315 9.78 2.83 -0.05
N PHE A 316 9.00 3.48 0.81
CA PHE A 316 7.61 3.82 0.50
C PHE A 316 7.50 4.84 -0.63
N GLY A 317 8.44 5.78 -0.74
CA GLY A 317 8.52 6.75 -1.84
C GLY A 317 8.76 6.08 -3.18
N ALA A 318 9.63 5.07 -3.24
CA ALA A 318 9.84 4.26 -4.44
C ALA A 318 8.57 3.49 -4.85
N LEU A 319 7.85 2.91 -3.89
CA LEU A 319 6.56 2.27 -4.15
C LEU A 319 5.51 3.29 -4.63
N GLY A 320 5.49 4.47 -4.01
CA GLY A 320 4.66 5.61 -4.41
C GLY A 320 4.93 6.09 -5.84
N LEU A 321 6.19 6.09 -6.29
CA LEU A 321 6.55 6.40 -7.67
C LEU A 321 5.94 5.39 -8.65
N VAL A 322 5.99 4.09 -8.34
CA VAL A 322 5.40 3.03 -9.18
C VAL A 322 3.89 3.25 -9.32
N VAL A 323 3.22 3.49 -8.20
CA VAL A 323 1.77 3.74 -8.15
C VAL A 323 1.41 5.01 -8.93
N GLY A 324 2.17 6.09 -8.74
CA GLY A 324 1.98 7.34 -9.46
C GLY A 324 2.20 7.17 -10.97
N TRP A 325 3.18 6.35 -11.38
CA TRP A 325 3.40 6.00 -12.79
C TRP A 325 2.21 5.26 -13.38
N PHE A 326 1.68 4.24 -12.69
CA PHE A 326 0.47 3.54 -13.14
C PHE A 326 -0.71 4.52 -13.27
N GLY A 327 -0.91 5.39 -12.28
CA GLY A 327 -1.92 6.45 -12.34
C GLY A 327 -1.72 7.40 -13.54
N SER A 328 -0.47 7.70 -13.89
CA SER A 328 -0.13 8.62 -14.98
C SER A 328 -0.53 8.09 -16.37
N LEU A 329 -0.61 6.76 -16.54
CA LEU A 329 -0.95 6.13 -17.81
C LEU A 329 -2.33 6.54 -18.33
N LEU A 330 -3.29 6.82 -17.44
CA LEU A 330 -4.62 7.29 -17.82
C LEU A 330 -4.63 8.77 -18.23
N LEU A 331 -3.73 9.61 -17.69
CA LEU A 331 -3.64 11.03 -18.07
C LEU A 331 -2.86 11.26 -19.37
N LEU A 332 -1.95 10.35 -19.70
CA LEU A 332 -1.09 10.46 -20.88
C LEU A 332 -1.90 10.58 -22.20
N PRO A 333 -2.95 9.77 -22.47
CA PRO A 333 -3.82 9.95 -23.64
C PRO A 333 -4.52 11.31 -23.69
N TYR A 334 -4.93 11.87 -22.55
CA TYR A 334 -5.55 13.21 -22.49
C TYR A 334 -4.53 14.29 -22.84
N GLY A 335 -3.32 14.20 -22.30
CA GLY A 335 -2.23 15.12 -22.62
C GLY A 335 -1.88 15.09 -24.10
N TYR A 336 -1.82 13.88 -24.69
CA TYR A 336 -1.53 13.69 -26.10
C TYR A 336 -2.63 14.24 -27.02
N ALA A 337 -3.90 13.94 -26.71
CA ALA A 337 -5.04 14.27 -27.57
C ALA A 337 -5.45 15.76 -27.52
N LEU A 338 -5.14 16.45 -26.41
CA LEU A 338 -5.55 17.84 -26.15
C LEU A 338 -4.42 18.87 -26.31
N ALA A 339 -3.17 18.43 -26.54
CA ALA A 339 -2.02 19.29 -26.78
C ALA A 339 -2.21 20.21 -28.00
N ALA A 340 -1.98 21.51 -27.83
CA ALA A 340 -2.02 22.48 -28.91
C ALA A 340 -0.99 22.16 -30.01
N ASP A 341 -1.30 22.55 -31.25
CA ASP A 341 -0.39 22.36 -32.39
C ASP A 341 0.72 23.44 -32.39
N ALA A 342 1.81 23.21 -33.12
CA ALA A 342 3.01 24.07 -33.07
C ALA A 342 2.79 25.50 -33.56
N GLU A 343 1.84 25.65 -34.47
CA GLU A 343 1.51 26.91 -35.11
C GLU A 343 0.75 27.85 -34.14
N ASP A 344 0.01 27.29 -33.18
CA ASP A 344 -0.81 28.05 -32.23
C ASP A 344 0.02 28.69 -31.09
N GLU A 345 1.19 28.16 -30.72
CA GLU A 345 2.06 28.74 -29.67
C GLU A 345 2.93 29.91 -30.20
N VAL A 346 3.10 30.05 -31.51
CA VAL A 346 3.88 31.14 -32.14
C VAL A 346 3.07 32.45 -32.15
N GLU A 347 1.75 32.39 -32.30
CA GLU A 347 0.85 33.56 -32.19
C GLU A 347 0.82 34.18 -30.78
N ASP A 348 1.08 33.40 -29.72
CA ASP A 348 1.04 33.85 -28.32
C ASP A 348 2.45 34.18 -27.73
N GLY A 349 3.51 34.15 -28.56
CA GLY A 349 4.88 34.47 -28.16
C GLY A 349 5.17 35.98 -28.12
N PRO A 350 6.04 36.48 -27.21
CA PRO A 350 6.45 37.89 -27.21
C PRO A 350 7.27 38.16 -28.49
N GLY A 351 6.61 38.73 -29.50
CA GLY A 351 7.15 38.92 -30.85
C GLY A 351 6.21 38.52 -31.99
N ALA A 352 4.99 38.05 -31.71
CA ALA A 352 3.97 37.78 -32.73
C ALA A 352 3.50 39.09 -33.38
N VAL A 353 4.15 39.46 -34.49
CA VAL A 353 3.69 40.55 -35.37
C VAL A 353 2.44 40.06 -36.08
N THR A 354 1.29 40.62 -35.73
CA THR A 354 0.03 40.27 -36.40
C THR A 354 0.08 40.74 -37.85
N ALA A 355 -0.61 40.04 -38.76
CA ALA A 355 -0.69 40.45 -40.17
C ALA A 355 -1.29 41.87 -40.37
N ALA A 356 -1.88 42.47 -39.33
CA ALA A 356 -2.31 43.85 -39.29
C ALA A 356 -1.14 44.85 -39.18
N GLU A 357 0.01 44.46 -38.61
CA GLU A 357 1.19 45.33 -38.45
C GLU A 357 2.12 45.34 -39.67
N LEU A 358 1.99 44.36 -40.58
CA LEU A 358 2.78 44.28 -41.83
C LEU A 358 2.02 44.84 -43.04
N GLY A 359 0.86 45.45 -42.82
CA GLY A 359 -0.10 45.86 -43.85
C GLY A 359 -0.33 47.36 -44.00
N GLU A 360 0.54 48.23 -43.49
CA GLU A 360 0.59 49.65 -43.86
C GLU A 360 2.05 50.11 -43.96
N GLY A 361 2.52 50.32 -45.19
CA GLY A 361 3.84 50.84 -45.53
C GLY A 361 3.94 51.17 -47.00
#